data_AF-A0A947T1F3-F1
#
_entry.id   AF-A0A947T1F3-F1
#
_cell.length_a   1.000
_cell.length_b   1.000
_cell.length_c   1.000
_cell.angle_alpha   90.00
_cell.angle_beta   90.00
_cell.angle_gamma   90.00
#
_symmetry.space_group_name_H-M   'P 1'
#
loop_
_entity.id
_entity.type
_entity.pdbx_description
1 polymer ?
#
loop_
_entity_poly.entity_id
_entity_poly.type
_entity_poly.pdbx_seq_one_letter_code
_entity_poly.pdbx_strand_id
1 'polypeptide(L)'
;MSHLERLLTGEPRVATAGVDLLAEGVESQGATVVRTDWRPPLEGTEDALATITAAVDLDAANREAVGRLVGTHPHWAGIAVASEVIPAMGERTFLHAGPPLEWADCSGPMRGALIGAMIYEGLAGTPEEAIAL
;
A
#
# COMPACT_ATOMS: atom_id res chain seq x y z
N MET A 1 -30.52 -10.79 -11.20
CA MET A 1 -29.82 -10.23 -10.03
C MET A 1 -28.36 -10.02 -10.38
N SER A 2 -27.85 -8.82 -10.14
CA SER A 2 -26.44 -8.50 -10.41
C SER A 2 -25.52 -9.24 -9.42
N HIS A 3 -24.24 -9.37 -9.76
CA HIS A 3 -23.25 -9.92 -8.83
C HIS A 3 -23.15 -9.11 -7.53
N LEU A 4 -23.44 -7.81 -7.59
CA LEU A 4 -23.43 -6.89 -6.45
C LEU A 4 -24.60 -7.16 -5.49
N GLU A 5 -25.80 -7.44 -6.03
CA GLU A 5 -26.99 -7.74 -5.21
C GLU A 5 -26.79 -9.00 -4.36
N ARG A 6 -26.11 -10.03 -4.90
CA ARG A 6 -25.79 -11.25 -4.14
C ARG A 6 -24.79 -11.00 -3.02
N LEU A 7 -23.89 -10.03 -3.17
CA LEU A 7 -22.91 -9.64 -2.15
C LEU A 7 -23.56 -8.95 -0.95
N LEU A 8 -24.65 -8.22 -1.17
CA LEU A 8 -25.32 -7.41 -0.15
C LEU A 8 -26.52 -8.11 0.50
N THR A 9 -27.06 -9.15 -0.13
CA THR A 9 -28.25 -9.89 0.36
C THR A 9 -27.93 -11.30 0.86
N GLY A 10 -26.73 -11.81 0.56
CA GLY A 10 -26.25 -13.11 1.04
C GLY A 10 -25.67 -13.04 2.45
N GLU A 11 -25.39 -14.21 3.02
CA GLU A 11 -24.69 -14.32 4.30
C GLU A 11 -23.27 -13.73 4.19
N PRO A 12 -22.89 -12.76 5.04
CA PRO A 12 -21.60 -12.10 4.93
C PRO A 12 -20.46 -13.07 5.27
N ARG A 13 -19.46 -13.11 4.39
CA ARG A 13 -18.16 -13.74 4.68
C ARG A 13 -17.17 -12.65 5.02
N VAL A 14 -16.70 -12.63 6.26
CA VAL A 14 -15.88 -11.53 6.78
C VAL A 14 -14.42 -11.95 6.76
N ALA A 15 -13.54 -11.11 6.19
CA ALA A 15 -12.10 -11.27 6.35
C ALA A 15 -11.61 -10.31 7.45
N THR A 16 -10.80 -10.80 8.38
CA THR A 16 -10.23 -10.01 9.48
C THR A 16 -8.70 -10.04 9.46
N ALA A 17 -8.07 -8.96 9.91
CA ALA A 17 -6.63 -8.84 10.06
C ALA A 17 -6.34 -8.23 11.43
N GLY A 18 -5.37 -8.79 12.17
CA GLY A 18 -4.96 -8.28 13.48
C GLY A 18 -5.72 -8.88 14.66
N VAL A 19 -6.42 -8.03 15.42
CA VAL A 19 -6.90 -8.36 16.78
C VAL A 19 -8.03 -9.40 16.78
N ASP A 20 -7.81 -10.52 17.48
CA ASP A 20 -8.76 -11.63 17.58
C ASP A 20 -10.13 -11.22 18.13
N LEU A 21 -10.18 -10.19 18.98
CA LEU A 21 -11.41 -9.65 19.56
C LEU A 21 -12.48 -9.34 18.49
N LEU A 22 -12.07 -8.81 17.34
CA LEU A 22 -13.00 -8.47 16.26
C LEU A 22 -13.50 -9.72 15.53
N ALA A 23 -12.63 -10.71 15.34
CA ALA A 23 -12.99 -11.97 14.71
C ALA A 23 -13.96 -12.77 15.59
N GLU A 24 -13.66 -12.90 16.88
CA GLU A 24 -14.50 -13.59 17.87
C GLU A 24 -15.89 -12.94 17.99
N GLY A 25 -15.95 -11.60 17.99
CA GLY A 25 -17.21 -10.87 18.04
C GLY A 25 -18.12 -11.17 16.84
N VAL A 26 -17.55 -11.32 15.64
CA VAL A 26 -18.29 -11.64 14.42
C VAL A 26 -18.70 -13.12 14.40
N GLU A 27 -17.83 -14.02 14.84
CA GLU A 27 -18.14 -15.46 14.94
C GLU A 27 -19.24 -15.76 15.95
N SER A 28 -19.26 -15.05 17.09
CA SER A 28 -20.30 -15.19 18.10
C SER A 28 -21.70 -14.86 17.59
N GLN A 29 -21.78 -14.10 16.49
CA GLN A 29 -23.03 -13.75 15.80
C GLN A 29 -23.38 -14.71 14.66
N GLY A 30 -22.60 -15.79 14.48
CA GLY A 30 -22.87 -16.87 13.53
C GLY A 30 -22.31 -16.63 12.12
N ALA A 31 -21.56 -15.56 11.88
CA ALA A 31 -20.97 -15.28 10.57
C ALA A 31 -19.67 -16.07 10.33
N THR A 32 -19.40 -16.40 9.07
CA THR A 32 -18.15 -17.06 8.66
C THR A 32 -17.01 -16.04 8.60
N VAL A 33 -15.95 -16.26 9.39
CA VAL A 33 -14.76 -15.39 9.43
C VAL A 33 -13.54 -16.10 8.84
N VAL A 34 -12.84 -15.41 7.93
CA VAL A 34 -11.49 -15.76 7.45
C VAL A 34 -10.49 -14.86 8.17
N ARG A 35 -9.60 -15.43 8.97
CA ARG A 35 -8.49 -14.69 9.57
C ARG A 35 -7.33 -14.65 8.59
N THR A 36 -6.85 -13.45 8.31
CA THR A 36 -5.62 -13.24 7.56
C THR A 36 -4.43 -13.40 8.50
N ASP A 37 -3.33 -13.95 7.99
CA ASP A 37 -2.07 -14.10 8.75
C ASP A 37 -1.31 -12.77 8.84
N TRP A 38 -2.00 -11.73 9.30
CA TRP A 38 -1.40 -10.43 9.54
C TRP A 38 -0.86 -10.39 10.96
N ARG A 39 0.48 -10.47 11.08
CA ARG A 39 1.20 -10.48 12.35
C ARG A 39 2.35 -9.47 12.31
N PRO A 40 2.13 -8.21 12.76
CA PRO A 40 3.23 -7.41 13.24
C PRO A 40 3.62 -7.87 14.66
N PRO A 41 4.91 -7.87 15.00
CA PRO A 41 6.01 -7.53 14.10
C PRO A 41 6.36 -8.69 13.15
N LEU A 42 6.95 -8.38 12.00
CA LEU A 42 7.37 -9.40 11.04
C LEU A 42 8.42 -10.32 11.69
N GLU A 43 8.37 -11.62 11.38
CA GLU A 43 9.38 -12.56 11.86
C GLU A 43 10.80 -12.08 11.48
N GLY A 44 11.72 -12.15 12.43
CA GLY A 44 13.10 -11.68 12.25
C GLY A 44 13.32 -10.20 12.59
N THR A 45 12.33 -9.50 13.14
CA THR A 45 12.46 -8.09 13.59
C THR A 45 12.62 -7.94 15.10
N GLU A 46 12.65 -9.04 15.85
CA GLU A 46 12.67 -9.06 17.31
C GLU A 46 13.89 -8.32 17.88
N ASP A 47 15.08 -8.58 17.34
CA ASP A 47 16.33 -7.93 17.78
C ASP A 47 16.32 -6.42 17.48
N ALA A 48 15.78 -6.03 16.32
CA ALA A 48 15.64 -4.63 15.95
C ALA A 48 14.68 -3.90 16.90
N LEU A 49 13.56 -4.53 17.25
CA LEU A 49 12.60 -3.97 18.20
C LEU A 49 13.17 -3.88 19.61
N ALA A 50 13.88 -4.91 20.07
CA ALA A 50 14.56 -4.89 21.36
C ALA A 50 15.60 -3.76 21.41
N THR A 51 16.38 -3.60 20.33
CA THR A 51 17.37 -2.53 20.20
C THR A 51 16.72 -1.15 20.25
N ILE A 52 15.66 -0.92 19.46
CA ILE A 52 14.95 0.37 19.42
C ILE A 52 14.35 0.69 20.80
N THR A 53 13.71 -0.29 21.43
CA THR A 53 13.05 -0.11 22.74
C THR A 53 14.04 0.18 23.85
N ALA A 54 15.26 -0.39 23.78
CA ALA A 54 16.31 -0.15 24.78
C ALA A 54 17.13 1.13 24.51
N ALA A 55 17.28 1.54 23.24
CA ALA A 55 18.18 2.63 22.84
C ALA A 55 17.50 4.00 22.75
N VAL A 56 16.17 4.05 22.68
CA VAL A 56 15.42 5.29 22.43
C VAL A 56 14.36 5.49 23.50
N ASP A 57 14.24 6.73 24.00
CA ASP A 57 13.03 7.16 24.69
C ASP A 57 11.89 7.23 23.67
N LEU A 58 11.14 6.14 23.54
CA LEU A 58 10.05 6.00 22.59
C LEU A 58 8.97 7.07 22.78
N ASP A 59 8.70 7.48 24.01
CA ASP A 59 7.68 8.49 24.30
C ASP A 59 8.13 9.87 23.81
N ALA A 60 9.39 10.23 24.05
CA ALA A 60 9.96 11.45 23.51
C ALA A 60 10.01 11.43 21.98
N ALA A 61 10.47 10.32 21.39
CA ALA A 61 10.56 10.16 19.93
C ALA A 61 9.18 10.23 19.25
N ASN A 62 8.17 9.56 19.81
CA ASN A 62 6.80 9.59 19.29
C ASN A 62 6.19 10.99 19.39
N ARG A 63 6.41 11.68 20.52
CA ARG A 63 5.92 13.05 20.72
C ARG A 63 6.50 14.01 19.69
N GLU A 64 7.80 13.89 19.40
CA GLU A 64 8.47 14.68 18.37
C GLU A 64 7.92 14.35 16.97
N ALA A 65 7.80 13.07 16.62
CA ALA A 65 7.31 12.64 15.31
C ALA A 65 5.87 13.13 15.06
N VAL A 66 4.97 12.93 16.02
CA VAL A 66 3.58 13.41 15.95
C VAL A 66 3.54 14.94 15.93
N GLY A 67 4.37 15.60 16.74
CA GLY A 67 4.48 17.06 16.77
C GLY A 67 4.82 17.63 15.40
N ARG A 68 5.81 17.06 14.70
CA ARG A 68 6.17 17.46 13.33
C ARG A 68 5.05 17.19 12.34
N LEU A 69 4.45 16.00 12.40
CA LEU A 69 3.37 15.61 11.48
C LEU A 69 2.17 16.56 11.58
N VAL A 70 1.69 16.80 12.81
CA VAL A 70 0.50 17.63 13.08
C VAL A 70 0.81 19.11 12.89
N GLY A 71 2.03 19.55 13.20
CA GLY A 71 2.47 20.94 13.03
C GLY A 71 2.82 21.33 11.60
N THR A 72 2.75 20.40 10.64
CA THR A 72 3.06 20.68 9.24
C THR A 72 1.90 21.43 8.57
N HIS A 73 2.22 22.55 7.91
CA HIS A 73 1.26 23.35 7.14
C HIS A 73 1.64 23.33 5.65
N PRO A 74 1.25 22.28 4.90
CA PRO A 74 1.55 22.22 3.48
C PRO A 74 0.76 23.31 2.74
N HIS A 75 1.42 24.00 1.83
CA HIS A 75 0.80 24.98 0.94
C HIS A 75 1.04 24.59 -0.52
N TRP A 76 0.13 24.99 -1.38
CA TRP A 76 0.26 24.76 -2.82
C TRP A 76 1.40 25.62 -3.38
N ALA A 77 2.42 24.97 -3.94
CA ALA A 77 3.57 25.65 -4.55
C ALA A 77 3.40 25.84 -6.06
N GLY A 78 2.70 24.93 -6.77
CA GLY A 78 2.51 25.00 -8.21
C GLY A 78 2.35 23.63 -8.87
N ILE A 79 2.48 23.61 -10.21
CA ILE A 79 2.48 22.41 -11.06
C ILE A 79 3.79 22.40 -11.85
N ALA A 80 4.44 21.24 -11.93
CA ALA A 80 5.66 21.04 -12.71
C ALA A 80 5.67 19.62 -13.31
N VAL A 81 6.54 19.39 -14.29
CA VAL A 81 6.77 18.05 -14.83
C VAL A 81 7.55 17.24 -13.80
N ALA A 82 7.15 15.99 -13.56
CA ALA A 82 7.71 15.17 -12.49
C ALA A 82 9.25 15.01 -12.59
N SER A 83 9.79 14.82 -13.80
CA SER A 83 11.23 14.70 -14.05
C SER A 83 12.04 15.96 -13.70
N GLU A 84 11.41 17.13 -13.64
CA GLU A 84 12.07 18.39 -13.29
C GLU A 84 12.19 18.60 -11.77
N VAL A 85 11.33 17.95 -10.98
CA VAL A 85 11.20 18.22 -9.54
C VAL A 85 11.41 17.00 -8.64
N ILE A 86 11.35 15.78 -9.18
CA ILE A 86 11.62 14.55 -8.42
C ILE A 86 13.09 14.16 -8.60
N PRO A 87 13.91 14.17 -7.53
CA PRO A 87 15.30 13.75 -7.61
C PRO A 87 15.43 12.30 -8.12
N ALA A 88 16.43 12.07 -8.97
CA ALA A 88 16.76 10.75 -9.54
C ALA A 88 15.65 10.09 -10.38
N MET A 89 14.63 10.84 -10.82
CA MET A 89 13.67 10.35 -11.81
C MET A 89 14.27 10.47 -13.23
N GLY A 90 14.58 9.34 -13.86
CA GLY A 90 15.03 9.28 -15.25
C GLY A 90 13.88 9.16 -16.24
N GLU A 91 14.19 9.23 -17.55
CA GLU A 91 13.21 9.14 -18.65
C GLU A 91 12.42 7.82 -18.67
N ARG A 92 12.99 6.75 -18.11
CA ARG A 92 12.36 5.41 -18.02
C ARG A 92 11.99 5.02 -16.60
N THR A 93 11.86 6.00 -15.71
CA THR A 93 11.50 5.77 -14.31
C THR A 93 10.03 6.06 -14.10
N PHE A 94 9.26 5.01 -13.83
CA PHE A 94 7.85 5.12 -13.46
C PHE A 94 7.69 4.86 -11.97
N LEU A 95 6.90 5.72 -11.30
CA LEU A 95 6.59 5.59 -9.88
C LEU A 95 5.20 4.98 -9.73
N HIS A 96 5.03 4.09 -8.76
CA HIS A 96 3.75 3.48 -8.42
C HIS A 96 3.45 3.61 -6.93
N ALA A 97 2.19 3.40 -6.56
CA ALA A 97 1.78 3.38 -5.17
C ALA A 97 2.15 2.07 -4.48
N GLY A 98 2.45 2.12 -3.19
CA GLY A 98 2.70 0.95 -2.35
C GLY A 98 4.18 0.64 -2.11
N PRO A 99 4.48 -0.51 -1.48
CA PRO A 99 5.85 -0.98 -1.27
C PRO A 99 6.51 -1.39 -2.60
N PRO A 100 7.83 -1.63 -2.62
CA PRO A 100 8.51 -2.17 -3.80
C PRO A 100 7.77 -3.39 -4.38
N LEU A 101 7.59 -3.39 -5.70
CA LEU A 101 6.79 -4.39 -6.40
C LEU A 101 7.45 -4.73 -7.73
N GLU A 102 7.72 -6.03 -7.95
CA GLU A 102 8.24 -6.52 -9.22
C GLU A 102 7.11 -6.66 -10.25
N TRP A 103 7.44 -6.53 -11.54
CA TRP A 103 6.47 -6.63 -12.64
C TRP A 103 5.65 -7.93 -12.60
N ALA A 104 6.29 -9.05 -12.24
CA ALA A 104 5.64 -10.35 -12.14
C ALA A 104 4.49 -10.36 -11.13
N ASP A 105 4.59 -9.55 -10.08
CA ASP A 105 3.62 -9.45 -8.98
C ASP A 105 2.60 -8.31 -9.19
N CYS A 106 2.80 -7.46 -10.20
CA CYS A 106 1.85 -6.42 -10.56
C CYS A 106 0.49 -7.01 -10.91
N SER A 107 -0.56 -6.50 -10.26
CA SER A 107 -1.95 -6.77 -10.62
C SER A 107 -2.27 -6.29 -12.05
N GLY A 108 -3.32 -6.85 -12.66
CA GLY A 108 -3.75 -6.44 -14.00
C GLY A 108 -3.93 -4.92 -14.16
N PRO A 109 -4.62 -4.22 -13.23
CA PRO A 109 -4.74 -2.77 -13.28
C PRO A 109 -3.40 -2.02 -13.19
N MET A 110 -2.48 -2.46 -12.32
CA MET A 110 -1.15 -1.85 -12.20
C MET A 110 -0.36 -2.00 -13.51
N ARG A 111 -0.39 -3.20 -14.11
CA ARG A 111 0.26 -3.45 -15.41
C ARG A 111 -0.32 -2.56 -16.51
N GLY A 112 -1.64 -2.44 -16.58
CA GLY A 112 -2.32 -1.57 -17.54
C GLY A 112 -1.92 -0.10 -17.39
N ALA A 113 -1.78 0.39 -16.15
CA ALA A 113 -1.32 1.75 -15.89
C ALA A 113 0.11 2.00 -16.38
N LEU A 114 1.04 1.07 -16.09
CA LEU A 114 2.43 1.17 -16.56
C LEU A 114 2.54 1.11 -18.08
N ILE A 115 1.81 0.17 -18.72
CA ILE A 115 1.76 0.08 -20.19
C ILE A 115 1.24 1.38 -20.81
N GLY A 116 0.14 1.92 -20.26
CA GLY A 116 -0.42 3.19 -20.72
C GLY A 116 0.56 4.35 -20.57
N ALA A 117 1.28 4.41 -19.44
CA ALA A 117 2.30 5.41 -19.19
C ALA A 117 3.47 5.31 -20.18
N MET A 118 3.94 4.10 -20.49
CA MET A 118 5.01 3.90 -21.48
C MET A 118 4.61 4.37 -22.89
N ILE A 119 3.37 4.12 -23.29
CA ILE A 119 2.85 4.59 -24.58
C ILE A 119 2.71 6.12 -24.57
N TYR A 120 2.20 6.69 -23.47
CA TYR A 120 2.06 8.14 -23.31
C TYR A 120 3.40 8.88 -23.40
N GLU A 121 4.43 8.35 -22.75
CA GLU A 121 5.79 8.89 -22.79
C GLU A 121 6.54 8.55 -24.10
N GLY A 122 5.90 7.84 -25.03
CA GLY A 122 6.48 7.48 -26.33
C GLY A 122 7.59 6.44 -26.27
N LEU A 123 7.69 5.67 -25.19
CA LEU A 123 8.66 4.60 -25.03
C LEU A 123 8.26 3.31 -25.75
N ALA A 124 6.98 3.15 -26.06
CA ALA A 124 6.41 2.03 -26.81
C ALA A 124 5.25 2.51 -27.70
N GLY A 125 5.09 1.92 -28.88
CA GLY A 125 3.99 2.19 -29.79
C GLY A 125 2.75 1.34 -29.55
N THR A 126 2.90 0.18 -28.91
CA THR A 126 1.78 -0.73 -28.60
C THR A 126 1.90 -1.35 -27.20
N PRO A 127 0.79 -1.88 -26.64
CA PRO A 127 0.84 -2.64 -25.39
C PRO A 127 1.81 -3.82 -25.43
N GLU A 128 1.89 -4.54 -26.55
CA GLU A 128 2.77 -5.69 -26.72
C GLU A 128 4.24 -5.26 -26.69
N GLU A 129 4.56 -4.12 -27.32
CA GLU A 129 5.91 -3.55 -27.31
C GLU A 129 6.29 -3.07 -25.91
N ALA A 130 5.35 -2.47 -25.18
CA ALA A 130 5.56 -2.05 -23.79
C ALA A 130 5.83 -3.23 -22.85
N ILE A 131 5.12 -4.36 -23.01
CA ILE A 131 5.30 -5.57 -22.19
C ILE A 131 6.65 -6.25 -22.46
N ALA A 132 7.22 -6.08 -23.66
CA ALA A 132 8.45 -6.74 -24.07
C ALA A 132 9.74 -6.03 -23.58
N LEU A 133 9.62 -4.80 -23.08
CA LEU A 133 10.71 -3.98 -22.53
C LEU A 133 10.91 -4.27 -21.03
#